data_AF-A0A958DMW1-F1
#
_entry.id   AF-A0A958DMW1-F1
#
_cell.length_a   1.000
_cell.length_b   1.000
_cell.length_c   1.000
_cell.angle_alpha   90.00
_cell.angle_beta   90.00
_cell.angle_gamma   90.00
#
_symmetry.space_group_name_H-M   'P 1'
#
loop_
_entity.id
_entity.type
_entity.pdbx_description
1 polymer ?
#
loop_
_entity_poly.entity_id
_entity_poly.type
_entity_poly.pdbx_seq_one_letter_code
_entity_poly.pdbx_strand_id
1 'polypeptide(L)'
;MKPAAFYFILKMMIPVILAISTIAVADESRQFPGFSTHPYGDEQVVSFNYFPEIQIHINVAATTDFDPQKPVGLALFALPNGNSIEQTVGKIVQPEDDWHFGIQHIGAQTRFLRQ
;
A
#
# COMPACT_ATOMS: atom_id res chain seq x y z
N MET A 1 11.33 59.48 -2.12
CA MET A 1 11.11 58.41 -1.10
C MET A 1 12.45 58.02 -0.50
N LYS A 2 12.60 58.08 0.83
CA LYS A 2 13.88 57.86 1.51
C LYS A 2 14.28 56.37 1.44
N PRO A 3 15.54 56.03 1.12
CA PRO A 3 16.00 54.65 0.91
C PRO A 3 15.90 53.73 2.15
N ALA A 4 15.67 54.30 3.34
CA ALA A 4 15.54 53.56 4.59
C ALA A 4 14.26 52.70 4.68
N ALA A 5 13.16 53.12 4.06
CA ALA A 5 11.89 52.39 4.12
C ALA A 5 11.92 51.08 3.30
N PHE A 6 12.66 51.08 2.19
CA PHE A 6 12.82 49.90 1.32
C PHE A 6 13.66 48.81 2.00
N TYR A 7 14.73 49.19 2.70
CA TYR A 7 15.59 48.26 3.44
C TYR A 7 14.89 47.62 4.65
N PHE A 8 13.92 48.31 5.25
CA PHE A 8 13.16 47.83 6.40
C PHE A 8 12.13 46.76 5.99
N ILE A 9 11.42 46.98 4.88
CA ILE A 9 10.47 46.02 4.32
C ILE A 9 11.20 44.75 3.84
N LEU A 10 12.35 44.91 3.17
CA LEU A 10 13.14 43.78 2.66
C LEU A 10 13.70 42.89 3.78
N LYS A 11 14.12 43.47 4.92
CA LYS A 11 14.60 42.71 6.08
C LYS A 11 13.49 41.98 6.85
N MET A 12 12.23 42.44 6.78
CA MET A 12 11.10 41.79 7.45
C MET A 12 10.53 40.61 6.64
N MET A 13 10.73 40.58 5.32
CA MET A 13 10.28 39.48 4.46
C MET A 13 11.20 38.25 4.47
N ILE A 14 12.49 38.44 4.79
CA ILE A 14 13.49 37.36 4.82
C ILE A 14 13.20 36.29 5.89
N PRO A 15 12.84 36.61 7.15
CA PRO A 15 12.49 35.57 8.14
C PRO A 15 11.12 34.92 7.89
N VAL A 16 10.18 35.60 7.23
CA VAL A 16 8.84 35.05 6.92
C VAL A 16 8.92 34.02 5.80
N ILE A 17 9.76 34.27 4.79
CA ILE A 17 9.98 33.32 3.67
C ILE A 17 10.77 32.08 4.15
N LEU A 18 11.63 32.22 5.16
CA LEU A 18 12.38 31.10 5.75
C LEU A 18 11.52 30.24 6.71
N ALA A 19 10.46 30.81 7.31
CA ALA A 19 9.53 30.07 8.18
C ALA A 19 8.50 29.22 7.41
N ILE A 20 8.25 29.52 6.13
CA ILE A 20 7.29 28.78 5.29
C ILE A 20 7.96 27.57 4.59
N SER A 21 9.28 27.52 4.54
CA SER A 21 10.03 26.53 3.76
C SER A 21 10.30 25.20 4.48
N THR A 22 9.78 24.99 5.70
CA THR A 22 10.00 23.75 6.49
C THR A 22 8.72 23.05 6.93
N ILE A 23 7.62 23.22 6.20
CA ILE A 23 6.60 22.16 6.20
C ILE A 23 7.00 21.17 5.10
N ALA A 24 8.07 20.42 5.36
CA ALA A 24 8.26 19.15 4.70
C ALA A 24 7.12 18.27 5.20
N VAL A 25 6.01 18.24 4.48
CA VAL A 25 5.06 17.14 4.61
C VAL A 25 5.88 15.92 4.27
N ALA A 26 6.23 15.13 5.29
CA ALA A 26 6.74 13.80 5.07
C ALA A 26 5.62 13.07 4.33
N ASP A 27 5.79 12.92 3.02
CA ASP A 27 5.02 11.97 2.24
C ASP A 27 5.51 10.60 2.71
N GLU A 28 4.93 10.12 3.82
CA GLU A 28 5.06 8.72 4.19
C GLU A 28 4.34 7.95 3.08
N SER A 29 5.09 7.64 2.02
CA SER A 29 4.54 6.95 0.87
C SER A 29 3.91 5.65 1.36
N ARG A 30 2.58 5.62 1.38
CA ARG A 30 1.81 4.43 1.78
C ARG A 30 1.92 3.31 0.74
N GLN A 31 2.56 3.61 -0.39
CA GLN A 31 2.93 2.68 -1.44
C GLN A 31 4.24 1.97 -1.09
N PHE A 32 4.23 0.65 -1.11
CA PHE A 32 5.44 -0.14 -0.93
C PHE A 32 6.26 -0.18 -2.23
N PRO A 33 7.60 -0.01 -2.18
CA PRO A 33 8.46 -0.08 -3.35
C PRO A 33 8.34 -1.44 -4.07
N GLY A 34 8.12 -1.42 -5.38
CA GLY A 34 7.97 -2.63 -6.20
C GLY A 34 6.58 -3.27 -6.17
N PHE A 35 5.63 -2.73 -5.39
CA PHE A 35 4.25 -3.16 -5.41
C PHE A 35 3.47 -2.41 -6.50
N SER A 36 2.49 -3.08 -7.10
CA SER A 36 1.51 -2.51 -8.02
C SER A 36 0.11 -2.60 -7.41
N THR A 37 -0.81 -1.72 -7.82
CA THR A 37 -2.23 -1.89 -7.48
C THR A 37 -2.81 -3.10 -8.20
N HIS A 38 -3.59 -3.92 -7.50
CA HIS A 38 -4.22 -5.10 -8.07
C HIS A 38 -5.30 -4.71 -9.11
N PRO A 39 -5.48 -5.44 -10.23
CA PRO A 39 -6.45 -5.03 -11.27
C PRO A 39 -7.92 -5.08 -10.83
N TYR A 40 -8.22 -5.91 -9.84
CA TYR A 40 -9.58 -6.19 -9.38
C TYR A 40 -9.89 -5.61 -7.98
N GLY A 41 -9.04 -4.71 -7.48
CA GLY A 41 -9.25 -4.02 -6.20
C GLY A 41 -8.07 -3.13 -5.84
N ASP A 42 -8.24 -2.27 -4.84
CA ASP A 42 -7.28 -1.17 -4.58
C ASP A 42 -6.05 -1.62 -3.76
N GLU A 43 -5.95 -2.92 -3.47
CA GLU A 43 -4.85 -3.54 -2.74
C GLU A 43 -3.53 -3.39 -3.49
N GLN A 44 -2.45 -3.27 -2.72
CA GLN A 44 -1.10 -3.31 -3.25
C GLN A 44 -0.63 -4.76 -3.29
N VAL A 45 -0.03 -5.17 -4.41
CA VAL A 45 0.46 -6.53 -4.58
C VAL A 45 1.87 -6.55 -5.17
N VAL A 46 2.64 -7.56 -4.78
CA VAL A 46 3.87 -7.94 -5.48
C VAL A 46 3.90 -9.46 -5.60
N SER A 47 4.33 -9.95 -6.76
CA SER A 47 4.52 -11.38 -7.00
C SER A 47 5.88 -11.62 -7.60
N PHE A 48 6.59 -12.65 -7.11
CA PHE A 48 7.90 -13.02 -7.62
C PHE A 48 8.19 -14.49 -7.33
N ASN A 49 9.11 -15.07 -8.11
CA ASN A 49 9.61 -16.42 -7.86
C ASN A 49 10.84 -16.31 -6.94
N TYR A 50 10.78 -16.91 -5.76
CA TYR A 50 11.92 -16.98 -4.83
C TYR A 50 12.88 -18.12 -5.21
N PHE A 51 12.31 -19.24 -5.68
CA PHE A 51 12.99 -20.36 -6.32
C PHE A 51 12.15 -20.81 -7.54
N PRO A 52 12.68 -21.63 -8.47
CA PRO A 52 11.94 -22.07 -9.64
C PRO A 52 10.56 -22.69 -9.33
N GLU A 53 10.42 -23.33 -8.17
CA GLU A 53 9.20 -24.02 -7.72
C GLU A 53 8.46 -23.25 -6.62
N ILE A 54 8.94 -22.08 -6.21
CA ILE A 54 8.34 -21.29 -5.12
C ILE A 54 7.97 -19.90 -5.65
N GLN A 55 6.67 -19.72 -5.89
CA GLN A 55 6.08 -18.42 -6.16
C GLN A 55 5.59 -17.79 -4.84
N ILE A 56 5.92 -16.53 -4.64
CA ILE A 56 5.45 -15.73 -3.51
C ILE A 56 4.53 -14.64 -4.06
N HIS A 57 3.34 -14.53 -3.47
CA HIS A 57 2.41 -13.43 -3.69
C HIS A 57 2.16 -12.75 -2.35
N ILE A 58 2.37 -11.44 -2.29
CA ILE A 58 2.14 -10.63 -1.10
C ILE A 58 1.06 -9.61 -1.42
N ASN A 59 0.01 -9.55 -0.60
CA ASN A 59 -1.00 -8.51 -0.66
C ASN A 59 -0.91 -7.60 0.58
N VAL A 60 -1.04 -6.30 0.35
CA VAL A 60 -1.07 -5.25 1.38
C VAL A 60 -2.34 -4.44 1.18
N ALA A 61 -2.82 -3.78 2.24
CA ALA A 61 -3.94 -2.86 2.16
C ALA A 61 -3.71 -1.78 1.09
N ALA A 62 -4.80 -1.19 0.59
CA ALA A 62 -4.74 -0.07 -0.33
C ALA A 62 -3.91 1.08 0.26
N THR A 63 -3.30 1.90 -0.59
CA THR A 63 -2.53 3.08 -0.13
C THR A 63 -3.40 4.05 0.66
N THR A 64 -4.71 4.10 0.39
CA THR A 64 -5.66 4.92 1.15
C THR A 64 -5.87 4.40 2.58
N ASP A 65 -5.72 3.10 2.78
CA ASP A 65 -6.14 2.39 4.00
C ASP A 65 -4.95 1.93 4.86
N PHE A 66 -3.74 1.87 4.26
CA PHE A 66 -2.53 1.50 4.97
C PHE A 66 -2.05 2.65 5.88
N ASP A 67 -1.94 2.36 7.17
CA ASP A 67 -1.45 3.29 8.18
C ASP A 67 -0.06 2.83 8.70
N PRO A 68 1.04 3.49 8.28
CA PRO A 68 2.39 3.13 8.69
C PRO A 68 2.65 3.32 10.19
N GLN A 69 1.79 4.05 10.91
CA GLN A 69 1.93 4.27 12.35
C GLN A 69 1.33 3.12 13.19
N LYS A 70 0.60 2.19 12.57
CA LYS A 70 0.05 1.01 13.23
C LYS A 70 0.96 -0.20 13.08
N PRO A 71 1.02 -1.11 14.07
CA PRO A 71 1.69 -2.39 13.91
C PRO A 71 1.16 -3.17 12.71
N VAL A 72 2.06 -3.73 11.91
CA VAL A 72 1.69 -4.56 10.75
C VAL A 72 1.51 -6.01 11.18
N GLY A 73 0.31 -6.56 10.96
CA GLY A 73 0.04 -7.99 11.08
C GLY A 73 0.49 -8.73 9.82
N LEU A 74 1.28 -9.79 9.99
CA LEU A 74 1.71 -10.67 8.89
C LEU A 74 1.08 -12.05 9.05
N ALA A 75 0.26 -12.45 8.07
CA ALA A 75 -0.28 -13.80 7.97
C ALA A 75 0.43 -14.54 6.83
N LEU A 76 1.08 -15.66 7.15
CA LEU A 76 1.81 -16.47 6.17
C LEU A 76 1.03 -17.75 5.88
N PHE A 77 0.68 -17.93 4.61
CA PHE A 77 0.04 -19.14 4.12
C PHE A 77 1.05 -19.92 3.27
N ALA A 78 1.34 -21.15 3.68
CA ALA A 78 1.95 -22.13 2.80
C ALA A 78 0.82 -22.91 2.12
N LEU A 79 0.99 -23.24 0.83
CA LEU A 79 0.00 -23.98 0.04
C LEU A 79 0.46 -25.43 -0.20
N PRO A 80 0.66 -26.27 0.83
CA PRO A 80 1.07 -27.66 0.63
C PRO A 80 -0.08 -28.54 0.10
N ASN A 81 -1.30 -28.00 0.03
CA ASN A 81 -2.50 -28.71 -0.39
C ASN A 81 -2.68 -28.80 -1.92
N GLY A 82 -1.74 -28.25 -2.70
CA GLY A 82 -1.80 -28.28 -4.17
C GLY A 82 -2.68 -27.20 -4.80
N ASN A 83 -3.25 -26.29 -4.01
CA ASN A 83 -4.00 -25.15 -4.54
C ASN A 83 -3.06 -24.10 -5.14
N SER A 84 -3.52 -23.45 -6.21
CA SER A 84 -2.88 -22.22 -6.70
C SER A 84 -3.10 -21.05 -5.73
N ILE A 85 -2.33 -19.96 -5.95
CA ILE A 85 -2.50 -18.71 -5.21
C ILE A 85 -3.91 -18.16 -5.44
N GLU A 86 -4.38 -18.15 -6.68
CA GLU A 86 -5.70 -17.63 -7.06
C GLU A 86 -6.83 -18.44 -6.42
N GLN A 87 -6.72 -19.78 -6.43
CA GLN A 87 -7.69 -20.67 -5.78
C GLN A 87 -7.76 -20.41 -4.27
N THR A 88 -6.61 -20.16 -3.64
CA THR A 88 -6.51 -19.88 -2.21
C THR A 88 -7.07 -18.50 -1.85
N VAL A 89 -6.70 -17.46 -2.61
CA VAL A 89 -7.26 -16.11 -2.48
C VAL A 89 -8.78 -16.14 -2.60
N GLY A 90 -9.28 -16.95 -3.53
CA GLY A 90 -10.69 -17.17 -3.78
C GLY A 90 -11.34 -16.03 -4.56
N LYS A 91 -12.51 -16.31 -5.12
CA LYS A 91 -13.34 -15.34 -5.85
C LYS A 91 -14.81 -15.70 -5.68
N ILE A 92 -15.71 -14.82 -6.12
CA ILE A 92 -17.12 -15.22 -6.29
C ILE A 92 -17.16 -16.29 -7.38
N VAL A 93 -17.50 -17.51 -6.97
CA VAL A 93 -17.54 -18.68 -7.85
C VAL A 93 -18.70 -18.54 -8.84
N GLN A 94 -18.40 -18.67 -10.13
CA GLN A 94 -19.36 -18.69 -11.22
C GLN A 94 -19.62 -20.13 -11.68
N PRO A 95 -20.69 -20.39 -12.45
CA PRO A 95 -20.85 -21.66 -13.14
C PRO A 95 -19.59 -22.00 -13.96
N GLU A 96 -19.19 -23.27 -13.95
CA GLU A 96 -17.98 -23.82 -14.61
C GLU A 96 -16.62 -23.45 -13.97
N ASP A 97 -16.60 -22.66 -12.89
CA ASP A 97 -15.36 -22.43 -12.15
C ASP A 97 -14.91 -23.68 -11.39
N ASP A 98 -13.59 -23.81 -11.22
CA ASP A 98 -13.00 -24.84 -10.37
C ASP A 98 -13.48 -24.66 -8.91
N TRP A 99 -13.94 -25.76 -8.31
CA TRP A 99 -14.49 -25.76 -6.95
C TRP A 99 -13.50 -25.32 -5.87
N HIS A 100 -12.19 -25.42 -6.11
CA HIS A 100 -11.16 -24.98 -5.16
C HIS A 100 -11.25 -23.48 -4.84
N PHE A 101 -11.77 -22.66 -5.77
CA PHE A 101 -12.02 -21.23 -5.53
C PHE A 101 -13.05 -20.96 -4.41
N GLY A 102 -13.87 -21.96 -4.06
CA GLY A 102 -14.91 -21.88 -3.05
C GLY A 102 -14.47 -22.32 -1.64
N ILE A 103 -13.22 -22.73 -1.44
CA ILE A 103 -12.78 -23.36 -0.18
C ILE A 103 -12.27 -22.33 0.83
N GLN A 104 -11.19 -21.62 0.48
CA GLN A 104 -10.38 -20.89 1.47
C GLN A 104 -10.79 -19.42 1.60
N HIS A 105 -10.96 -18.70 0.47
CA HIS A 105 -11.33 -17.28 0.45
C HIS A 105 -10.45 -16.39 1.35
N ILE A 106 -9.14 -16.64 1.46
CA ILE A 106 -8.28 -15.87 2.37
C ILE A 106 -8.24 -14.39 2.01
N GLY A 107 -8.47 -14.03 0.74
CA GLY A 107 -8.56 -12.64 0.30
C GLY A 107 -9.73 -11.90 0.96
N ALA A 108 -10.91 -12.53 1.02
CA ALA A 108 -12.08 -11.93 1.67
C ALA A 108 -11.88 -11.83 3.19
N GLN A 109 -11.36 -12.89 3.82
CA GLN A 109 -11.09 -12.91 5.26
C GLN A 109 -10.07 -11.84 5.68
N THR A 110 -9.00 -11.68 4.91
CA THR A 110 -7.95 -10.67 5.19
C THR A 110 -8.49 -9.25 5.03
N ARG A 111 -9.37 -9.01 4.04
CA ARG A 111 -10.03 -7.70 3.87
C ARG A 111 -10.98 -7.38 5.02
N PHE A 112 -11.72 -8.37 5.53
CA PHE A 112 -12.58 -8.21 6.70
C PHE A 112 -11.78 -7.80 7.94
N LEU A 113 -10.61 -8.40 8.18
CA LEU A 113 -9.75 -8.09 9.32
C LEU A 113 -9.11 -6.68 9.28
N ARG A 114 -9.18 -5.99 8.14
CA ARG A 114 -8.64 -4.62 7.97
C ARG A 114 -9.67 -3.53 8.28
N GLN A 115 -10.95 -3.88 8.44
CA GLN A 115 -12.03 -2.97 8.85
C GLN A 115 -11.93 -2.67 10.35
#